data_AF-A0A9X6ZQY6-F1
#
_entry.id   AF-A0A9X6ZQY6-F1
#
_cell.length_a   1.000
_cell.length_b   1.000
_cell.length_c   1.000
_cell.angle_alpha   90.00
_cell.angle_beta   90.00
_cell.angle_gamma   90.00
#
_symmetry.space_group_name_H-M   'P 1'
#
loop_
_entity.id
_entity.type
_entity.pdbx_description
1 polymer ?
#
loop_
_entity_poly.entity_id
_entity_poly.type
_entity_poly.pdbx_seq_one_letter_code
_entity_poly.pdbx_strand_id
1 'polypeptide(L)' 'MILITLIGIFLFGMAHYSTYEGNLIQILFVTGLRRLPFNWITFKAKSIWASAIAHILYNLPLLLVTPN' A
#
# COMPACT_ATOMS: atom_id res chain seq x y z
N MET A 1 -12.61 6.50 11.68
CA MET A 1 -11.37 5.87 11.16
C MET A 1 -11.61 4.69 10.21
N ILE A 2 -12.58 3.80 10.47
CA ILE A 2 -12.81 2.60 9.63
C ILE A 2 -13.15 2.97 8.18
N LEU A 3 -14.13 3.87 7.96
CA LEU A 3 -14.52 4.28 6.61
C LEU A 3 -13.36 4.88 5.80
N ILE A 4 -12.59 5.80 6.40
CA ILE A 4 -11.40 6.40 5.76
C ILE A 4 -10.36 5.33 5.43
N THR A 5 -10.21 4.33 6.30
CA THR A 5 -9.30 3.20 6.07
C THR A 5 -9.76 2.35 4.88
N LEU A 6 -11.05 2.04 4.79
CA LEU A 6 -11.63 1.28 3.68
C LEU A 6 -11.51 2.03 2.34
N ILE A 7 -11.80 3.33 2.32
CA ILE A 7 -11.61 4.18 1.13
C ILE A 7 -10.14 4.19 0.74
N GLY A 8 -9.23 4.33 1.71
CA GLY A 8 -7.79 4.32 1.46
C GLY A 8 -7.29 2.97 0.91
N ILE A 9 -7.79 1.85 1.43
CA ILE A 9 -7.50 0.49 0.92
C ILE A 9 -7.96 0.36 -0.53
N PHE A 10 -9.18 0.79 -0.83
CA PHE A 10 -9.74 0.71 -2.17
C PHE A 10 -8.95 1.56 -3.17
N LEU A 11 -8.74 2.84 -2.87
CA LEU A 11 -7.99 3.76 -3.74
C LEU A 11 -6.54 3.31 -3.94
N PHE A 12 -5.89 2.83 -2.88
CA PHE A 12 -4.51 2.35 -2.96
C PHE A 12 -4.39 1.09 -3.82
N GLY A 13 -5.31 0.15 -3.68
CA GLY A 13 -5.39 -1.02 -4.57
C GLY A 13 -5.57 -0.58 -6.02
N MET A 14 -6.62 0.20 -6.30
CA MET A 14 -6.98 0.63 -7.66
C MET A 14 -5.89 1.44 -8.36
N ALA A 15 -5.04 2.17 -7.62
CA ALA A 15 -3.88 2.86 -8.18
C ALA A 15 -2.86 1.91 -8.85
N HIS A 16 -2.92 0.60 -8.57
CA HIS A 16 -2.06 -0.44 -9.14
C HIS A 16 -2.77 -1.29 -10.19
N TYR A 17 -3.89 -0.81 -10.76
CA TYR A 17 -4.68 -1.59 -11.72
C TYR A 17 -3.86 -2.04 -12.92
N SER A 18 -3.08 -1.15 -13.52
CA SER A 18 -2.21 -1.45 -14.67
C SER A 18 -1.05 -2.39 -14.31
N THR A 19 -0.50 -2.28 -13.10
CA THR A 19 0.59 -3.15 -12.62
C THR A 19 0.17 -4.62 -12.52
N TYR A 20 -1.11 -4.88 -12.25
CA TYR A 20 -1.65 -6.23 -12.10
C TYR A 20 -2.62 -6.61 -13.21
N GLU A 21 -2.60 -5.90 -14.35
CA GLU A 21 -3.41 -6.19 -15.54
C GLU A 21 -4.91 -6.38 -15.24
N GLY A 22 -5.43 -5.61 -14.28
CA GLY A 22 -6.83 -5.71 -13.86
C GLY A 22 -7.20 -6.91 -12.98
N ASN A 23 -6.23 -7.69 -12.47
CA ASN A 23 -6.49 -8.74 -11.49
C ASN A 23 -7.02 -8.17 -10.17
N LEU A 24 -8.35 -8.08 -10.05
CA LEU A 24 -9.03 -7.44 -8.92
C LEU A 24 -8.74 -8.11 -7.57
N ILE A 25 -8.46 -9.42 -7.55
CA ILE A 25 -8.13 -10.13 -6.31
C ILE A 25 -6.78 -9.63 -5.78
N GLN A 26 -5.76 -9.62 -6.64
CA GLN A 26 -4.44 -9.09 -6.30
C GLN A 26 -4.52 -7.61 -5.91
N ILE A 27 -5.31 -6.82 -6.65
CA ILE A 27 -5.49 -5.38 -6.44
C ILE A 27 -6.13 -5.08 -5.08
N LEU A 28 -7.27 -5.70 -4.76
CA LEU A 28 -8.05 -5.33 -3.57
C LEU A 28 -7.58 -6.07 -2.31
N PHE A 29 -7.32 -7.37 -2.41
CA PHE A 29 -7.07 -8.21 -1.24
C PHE A 29 -5.58 -8.35 -0.90
N VAL A 30 -4.68 -8.20 -1.88
CA VAL A 30 -3.23 -8.26 -1.60
C VAL A 30 -2.66 -6.85 -1.49
N THR A 31 -2.81 -6.03 -2.53
CA THR A 31 -2.22 -4.69 -2.59
C THR A 31 -3.03 -3.68 -1.78
N GLY A 32 -4.35 -3.68 -1.89
CA GLY A 32 -5.23 -2.80 -1.14
C GLY A 32 -5.10 -3.01 0.36
N LEU A 33 -5.24 -4.25 0.85
CA LEU A 33 -5.14 -4.56 2.29
C LEU A 33 -3.75 -4.27 2.87
N ARG A 34 -2.69 -4.31 2.05
CA ARG A 34 -1.34 -3.85 2.45
C ARG A 34 -1.32 -2.40 2.94
N ARG A 35 -2.34 -1.59 2.61
CA ARG A 35 -2.48 -0.22 3.13
C ARG A 35 -2.70 -0.16 4.65
N LEU A 36 -3.23 -1.21 5.27
CA LEU A 36 -3.55 -1.25 6.70
C LEU A 36 -2.35 -0.92 7.61
N PRO A 37 -1.18 -1.60 7.52
CA PRO A 37 -0.01 -1.27 8.33
C PRO A 37 0.49 0.18 8.10
N PHE A 38 0.42 0.69 6.87
CA PHE A 38 0.81 2.07 6.55
C PHE A 38 -0.13 3.12 7.17
N ASN A 39 -1.43 2.86 7.15
CA ASN A 39 -2.41 3.70 7.85
C ASN A 39 -2.15 3.69 9.37
N TRP A 40 -1.87 2.51 9.94
CA TRP A 40 -1.51 2.40 11.36
C TRP A 40 -0.25 3.22 11.72
N ILE A 41 0.80 3.14 10.90
CA ILE A 41 2.03 3.95 11.07
C ILE A 41 1.70 5.44 11.02
N THR A 42 0.89 5.87 10.04
CA THR A 42 0.47 7.27 9.91
C THR A 42 -0.22 7.75 11.19
N PHE A 43 -1.18 6.98 11.71
CA PHE A 43 -1.92 7.35 12.91
C PHE A 43 -1.07 7.31 14.18
N LYS A 44 -0.19 6.31 14.29
CA LYS A 44 0.70 6.15 15.45
C LYS A 44 1.75 7.27 15.53
N ALA A 45 2.36 7.61 14.39
CA ALA A 45 3.37 8.65 14.29
C ALA A 45 2.79 10.06 14.11
N LYS A 46 1.47 10.17 13.87
CA LYS A 46 0.78 11.42 13.48
C LYS A 46 1.46 12.12 12.31
N SER A 47 2.00 11.35 11.36
CA SER A 47 2.79 11.85 10.24
C SER A 47 2.62 10.98 9.01
N ILE A 48 2.20 11.59 7.91
CA ILE A 48 2.12 10.93 6.60
C ILE A 48 3.51 10.52 6.09
N TRP A 49 4.54 11.27 6.47
CA TRP A 49 5.93 11.00 6.07
C TRP A 49 6.46 9.70 6.68
N ALA A 50 6.07 9.39 7.92
CA ALA A 50 6.44 8.12 8.54
C ALA A 50 5.94 6.92 7.73
N SER A 51 4.70 7.00 7.25
CA SER A 51 4.13 5.97 6.37
C SER A 51 4.74 5.97 4.98
N ALA A 52 5.09 7.13 4.41
CA ALA A 52 5.74 7.21 3.11
C ALA A 52 7.12 6.55 3.14
N ILE A 53 7.93 6.84 4.16
CA ILE A 53 9.24 6.23 4.38
C ILE A 53 9.08 4.71 4.57
N ALA A 54 8.14 4.27 5.42
CA ALA A 54 7.88 2.85 5.62
C ALA A 54 7.49 2.13 4.31
N HIS A 55 6.71 2.79 3.46
CA HIS A 55 6.33 2.24 2.16
C HIS A 55 7.52 2.13 1.20
N ILE A 56 8.39 3.14 1.14
CA ILE A 56 9.61 3.11 0.35
C ILE A 56 10.52 1.97 0.82
N LEU A 57 10.74 1.85 2.13
CA LEU A 57 11.56 0.79 2.72
C LEU A 57 10.99 -0.60 2.46
N TYR A 58 9.66 -0.75 2.47
CA TYR A 58 8.99 -2.01 2.14
C TYR A 58 9.22 -2.43 0.68
N ASN A 59 9.30 -1.47 -0.25
CA ASN A 59 9.53 -1.74 -1.67
C ASN A 59 11.01 -1.98 -2.01
N LEU A 60 11.94 -1.56 -1.14
CA LEU A 60 13.38 -1.64 -1.41
C LEU A 60 13.90 -3.07 -1.65
N PRO A 61 13.52 -4.11 -0.88
CA PRO A 61 13.96 -5.48 -1.14
C PRO A 61 13.53 -6.01 -2.52
N LEU A 62 12.33 -5.65 -2.98
CA LEU A 62 11.86 -6.03 -4.32
C LEU A 62 12.75 -5.43 -5.40
N LEU A 63 13.15 -4.16 -5.25
CA LEU A 63 14.07 -3.51 -6.19
C LEU A 63 15.44 -4.21 -6.24
N LEU A 64 15.92 -4.75 -5.12
CA LEU A 64 17.24 -5.39 -5.02
C LEU A 64 17.25 -6.84 -5.50
N VAL A 65 16.09 -7.50 -5.56
CA VAL A 65 15.97 -8.94 -5.90
C VAL A 65 15.47 -9.17 -7.33
N THR A 66 14.99 -8.12 -8.03
CA THR A 66 14.59 -8.27 -9.43
C THR A 66 15.84 -8.23 -10.32
N PRO A 67 16.23 -9.33 -11.00
CA PRO A 67 17.32 -9.29 -11.96
C PRO A 67 16.87 -8.48 -13.18
N ASN A 68 17.76 -7.63 -13.71
CA ASN A 68 17.53 -6.88 -14.96
C ASN A 68 17.18 -7.80 -16.13
#